data_AF-A0A7W9PLF7-F1
#
_entry.id   AF-A0A7W9PLF7-F1
#
_cell.length_a   1.000
_cell.length_b   1.000
_cell.length_c   1.000
_cell.angle_alpha   90.00
_cell.angle_beta   90.00
_cell.angle_gamma   90.00
#
_symmetry.space_group_name_H-M   'P 1'
#
loop_
_entity.id
_entity.type
_entity.pdbx_description
1 polymer ?
#
loop_
_entity_poly.entity_id
_entity_poly.type
_entity_poly.pdbx_seq_one_letter_code
_entity_poly.pdbx_strand_id
1 'polypeptide(L)'
;MAVTVSLPDGVRDVLAAALGTALTDVELRRFTGGASREVYAIAARDDRGAPVRAVLRRDPPGHGDAARMRAEASCLRAAAAAGVPVPAVLAAADDAPGIDAPYLVMELVTGESIPRRLQRNPEFASVRDRLAGDLGEVLGRIHRTPLDTLGPLDDSDPLDTLEQIYRDLAQPRPVVEMGLRWLRDRPPAARPNALVHGDFRLGNFLVEPDGLRAVLDWELAHIGNPIEDLGWLCVRAWRFGAPAPVGGLGTRDQLLDGYERATGTRPAPDELHWWEVFGTLKWLVLSMFQAERHHSGAERSIELAAIGRRVCESEFDLLTALGLLDDAVTVPTTAEPADTVHDRPAPAEIIELVTETLAAEIGPALTEADQRRRYLLRVCTTLLGTAARELRAGPAAGTEVRRQLAALGCDSEAALAIRLRSGENDYADNEIRRVTTLAVLSRLQVANPRHLG
;
A
#
# COMPACT_ATOMS: atom_id res chain seq x y z
N MET A 1 38.95 -9.57 24.86
CA MET A 1 37.84 -10.01 23.99
C MET A 1 36.61 -9.25 24.42
N ALA A 2 36.03 -8.41 23.57
CA ALA A 2 34.76 -7.75 23.89
C ALA A 2 33.68 -8.83 23.97
N VAL A 3 32.89 -8.84 25.04
CA VAL A 3 31.74 -9.74 25.18
C VAL A 3 30.66 -9.24 24.22
N THR A 4 30.37 -10.00 23.17
CA THR A 4 29.29 -9.68 22.25
C THR A 4 27.96 -9.92 22.95
N VAL A 5 27.18 -8.86 23.18
CA VAL A 5 25.83 -8.96 23.77
C VAL A 5 24.89 -9.57 22.74
N SER A 6 24.13 -10.60 23.12
CA SER A 6 23.16 -11.21 22.21
C SER A 6 21.91 -10.33 22.04
N LEU A 7 21.15 -10.50 20.95
CA LEU A 7 19.91 -9.74 20.76
C LEU A 7 18.89 -9.94 21.91
N PRO A 8 18.60 -11.17 22.40
CA PRO A 8 17.77 -11.36 23.59
C PRO A 8 18.28 -10.61 24.82
N ASP A 9 19.60 -10.58 25.04
CA ASP A 9 20.21 -9.87 26.18
C ASP A 9 20.07 -8.35 26.04
N GLY A 10 20.32 -7.79 24.86
CA GLY A 10 20.13 -6.36 24.60
C GLY A 10 18.67 -5.94 24.77
N VAL A 11 17.73 -6.74 24.26
CA VAL A 11 16.28 -6.49 24.45
C VAL A 11 15.89 -6.57 25.93
N ARG A 12 16.42 -7.55 26.68
CA ARG A 12 16.21 -7.68 28.12
C ARG A 12 16.63 -6.42 28.85
N ASP A 13 17.83 -5.92 28.58
CA ASP A 13 18.39 -4.76 29.27
C ASP A 13 17.61 -3.48 28.96
N VAL A 14 17.28 -3.25 27.68
CA VAL A 14 16.48 -2.09 27.23
C VAL A 14 15.08 -2.11 27.84
N LEU A 15 14.39 -3.25 27.80
CA LEU A 15 13.03 -3.36 28.30
C LEU A 15 12.98 -3.33 29.83
N ALA A 16 13.96 -3.92 30.51
CA ALA A 16 14.09 -3.84 31.97
C ALA A 16 14.30 -2.38 32.43
N ALA A 17 15.16 -1.63 31.73
CA ALA A 17 15.38 -0.21 32.01
C ALA A 17 14.10 0.62 31.78
N ALA A 18 13.38 0.36 30.70
CA ALA A 18 12.13 1.06 30.37
C ALA A 18 11.01 0.81 31.39
N LEU A 19 10.90 -0.43 31.89
CA LEU A 19 9.85 -0.82 32.84
C LEU A 19 10.24 -0.60 34.31
N GLY A 20 11.52 -0.37 34.60
CA GLY A 20 12.03 -0.24 35.96
C GLY A 20 11.97 -1.54 36.77
N THR A 21 12.00 -2.70 36.11
CA THR A 21 12.00 -4.03 36.74
C THR A 21 12.94 -4.99 36.02
N ALA A 22 13.48 -5.98 36.73
CA ALA A 22 14.29 -7.02 36.13
C ALA A 22 13.41 -7.95 35.28
N LEU A 23 13.96 -8.45 34.17
CA LEU A 23 13.26 -9.37 33.28
C LEU A 23 13.97 -10.72 33.19
N THR A 24 13.20 -11.79 33.26
CA THR A 24 13.65 -13.17 33.04
C THR A 24 12.93 -13.80 31.85
N ASP A 25 13.44 -14.95 31.39
CA ASP A 25 12.82 -15.77 30.33
C ASP A 25 12.51 -14.98 29.04
N VAL A 26 13.44 -14.11 28.62
CA VAL A 26 13.26 -13.28 27.42
C VAL A 26 13.38 -14.13 26.16
N GLU A 27 12.24 -14.34 25.51
CA GLU A 27 12.12 -15.07 24.25
C GLU A 27 11.76 -14.11 23.11
N LEU A 28 12.45 -14.27 21.98
CA LEU A 28 12.21 -13.50 20.77
C LEU A 28 11.66 -14.40 19.67
N ARG A 29 10.53 -14.00 19.10
CA ARG A 29 9.96 -14.65 17.91
C ARG A 29 9.84 -13.64 16.79
N ARG A 30 10.64 -13.81 15.74
CA ARG A 30 10.57 -12.96 14.53
C ARG A 30 9.22 -13.16 13.83
N PHE A 31 8.58 -12.06 13.44
CA PHE A 31 7.43 -12.13 12.56
C PHE A 31 7.86 -12.40 11.12
N THR A 32 7.07 -13.21 10.41
CA THR A 32 7.23 -13.48 8.98
C THR A 32 6.58 -12.36 8.17
N GLY A 33 7.27 -11.24 8.06
CA GLY A 33 6.79 -10.05 7.35
C GLY A 33 7.52 -8.80 7.81
N GLY A 34 7.81 -7.89 6.88
CA GLY A 34 8.66 -6.72 7.08
C GLY A 34 9.67 -6.62 5.92
N ALA A 35 9.34 -5.82 4.91
CA ALA A 35 10.20 -5.65 3.74
C ALA A 35 11.41 -4.74 4.04
N SER A 36 11.24 -3.77 4.94
CA SER A 36 12.25 -2.76 5.32
C SER A 36 12.88 -3.01 6.69
N ARG A 37 12.14 -3.58 7.66
CA ARG A 37 12.52 -3.68 9.08
C ARG A 37 12.31 -5.06 9.65
N GLU A 38 13.13 -5.41 10.64
CA GLU A 38 12.97 -6.63 11.41
C GLU A 38 11.99 -6.40 12.57
N VAL A 39 10.98 -7.26 12.68
CA VAL A 39 9.96 -7.18 13.74
C VAL A 39 9.97 -8.47 14.56
N TYR A 40 10.06 -8.32 15.89
CA TYR A 40 10.10 -9.43 16.84
C TYR A 40 9.00 -9.26 17.89
N ALA A 41 8.23 -10.32 18.13
CA ALA A 41 7.46 -10.44 19.35
C ALA A 41 8.40 -10.81 20.50
N ILE A 42 8.24 -10.13 21.63
CA ILE A 42 8.98 -10.36 22.87
C ILE A 42 8.01 -10.98 23.88
N ALA A 43 8.42 -12.07 24.50
CA ALA A 43 7.79 -12.62 25.69
C ALA A 43 8.84 -12.65 26.81
N ALA A 44 8.48 -12.17 27.99
CA ALA A 44 9.35 -12.15 29.17
C ALA A 44 8.53 -12.26 30.46
N ARG A 45 9.19 -12.34 31.61
CA ARG A 45 8.58 -12.23 32.94
C ARG A 45 9.25 -11.12 33.74
N ASP A 46 8.47 -10.36 34.50
CA ASP A 46 9.01 -9.40 35.47
C ASP A 46 9.53 -10.08 36.74
N ASP A 47 10.10 -9.29 37.65
CA ASP A 47 10.61 -9.74 38.95
C ASP A 47 9.55 -10.39 39.86
N ARG A 48 8.26 -10.20 39.55
CA ARG A 48 7.11 -10.83 40.23
C ARG A 48 6.58 -12.06 39.49
N GLY A 49 7.19 -12.42 38.35
CA GLY A 49 6.80 -13.52 37.50
C GLY A 49 5.61 -13.22 36.57
N ALA A 50 5.12 -11.98 36.52
CA ALA A 50 4.03 -11.58 35.65
C ALA A 50 4.49 -11.51 34.18
N PRO A 51 3.64 -11.90 33.21
CA PRO A 51 4.02 -11.90 31.81
C PRO A 51 4.18 -10.48 31.26
N VAL A 52 5.29 -10.24 30.58
CA VAL A 52 5.59 -9.01 29.83
C VAL A 52 5.58 -9.35 28.34
N ARG A 53 4.80 -8.60 27.56
CA ARG A 53 4.69 -8.77 26.10
C ARG A 53 4.95 -7.46 25.40
N ALA A 54 5.90 -7.47 24.47
CA ALA A 54 6.30 -6.29 23.71
C ALA A 54 6.60 -6.66 22.25
N VAL A 55 6.79 -5.65 21.42
CA VAL A 55 7.23 -5.78 20.04
C VAL A 55 8.49 -4.94 19.85
N LEU A 56 9.56 -5.54 19.34
CA LEU A 56 10.72 -4.82 18.85
C LEU A 56 10.57 -4.64 17.33
N ARG A 57 10.67 -3.39 16.87
CA ARG A 57 10.98 -3.04 15.49
C ARG A 57 12.40 -2.48 15.44
N ARG A 58 13.24 -3.00 14.56
CA ARG A 58 14.58 -2.45 14.32
C ARG A 58 14.89 -2.41 12.84
N ASP A 59 15.72 -1.44 12.46
CA ASP A 59 16.32 -1.42 11.14
C ASP A 59 17.36 -2.55 10.99
N PRO A 60 17.72 -2.96 9.76
CA PRO A 60 18.84 -3.87 9.55
C PRO A 60 20.14 -3.28 10.11
N PRO A 61 20.91 -4.02 10.92
CA PRO A 61 22.20 -3.53 11.43
C PRO A 61 23.11 -2.99 10.33
N GLY A 62 23.67 -1.80 10.55
CA GLY A 62 24.56 -1.10 9.61
C GLY A 62 23.88 -0.36 8.45
N HIS A 63 22.55 -0.43 8.30
CA HIS A 63 21.82 0.17 7.18
C HIS A 63 20.54 0.91 7.61
N GLY A 64 20.50 1.41 8.85
CA GLY A 64 19.32 2.06 9.44
C GLY A 64 19.27 3.57 9.28
N ASP A 65 18.06 4.12 9.41
CA ASP A 65 17.78 5.55 9.42
C ASP A 65 17.26 5.96 10.81
N ALA A 66 18.21 6.38 11.66
CA ALA A 66 17.92 6.79 13.02
C ALA A 66 16.97 8.00 13.09
N ALA A 67 17.04 8.91 12.12
CA ALA A 67 16.17 10.08 12.08
C ALA A 67 14.72 9.65 11.83
N ARG A 68 14.49 8.76 10.86
CA ARG A 68 13.16 8.20 10.57
C ARG A 68 12.60 7.39 11.75
N MET A 69 13.45 6.63 12.46
CA MET A 69 13.03 5.89 13.66
C MET A 69 12.62 6.84 14.81
N ARG A 70 13.36 7.93 15.03
CA ARG A 70 13.01 8.96 16.02
C ARG A 70 11.71 9.69 15.67
N ALA A 71 11.53 10.04 14.40
CA ALA A 71 10.30 10.65 13.90
C ALA A 71 9.09 9.76 14.16
N GLU A 72 9.18 8.47 13.85
CA GLU A 72 8.12 7.49 14.13
C GLU A 72 7.80 7.37 15.62
N ALA A 73 8.82 7.27 16.48
CA ALA A 73 8.63 7.22 17.93
C ALA A 73 7.99 8.52 18.48
N SER A 74 8.34 9.67 17.91
CA SER A 74 7.73 10.98 18.23
C SER A 74 6.26 11.02 17.85
N CYS A 75 5.90 10.57 16.65
CA CYS A 75 4.53 10.55 16.16
C CYS A 75 3.64 9.65 17.02
N LEU A 76 4.12 8.45 17.36
CA LEU A 76 3.39 7.52 18.23
C LEU A 76 3.11 8.13 19.62
N ARG A 77 4.11 8.76 20.24
CA ARG A 77 3.93 9.40 21.56
C ARG A 77 2.95 10.57 21.50
N ALA A 78 3.06 11.43 20.48
CA ALA A 78 2.19 12.58 20.32
C ALA A 78 0.74 12.16 20.00
N ALA A 79 0.56 11.17 19.12
CA ALA A 79 -0.75 10.60 18.79
C ALA A 79 -1.39 9.93 20.02
N ALA A 80 -0.63 9.19 20.82
CA ALA A 80 -1.11 8.62 22.08
C ALA A 80 -1.61 9.72 23.04
N ALA A 81 -0.85 10.81 23.19
CA ALA A 81 -1.25 11.95 24.00
C ALA A 81 -2.52 12.65 23.48
N ALA A 82 -2.77 12.61 22.17
CA ALA A 82 -3.99 13.10 21.53
C ALA A 82 -5.18 12.10 21.63
N GLY A 83 -5.02 10.97 22.32
CA GLY A 83 -6.07 9.96 22.50
C GLY A 83 -6.31 9.08 21.28
N VAL A 84 -5.33 8.98 20.39
CA VAL A 84 -5.33 8.03 19.27
C VAL A 84 -4.97 6.64 19.82
N PRO A 85 -5.71 5.57 19.48
CA PRO A 85 -5.33 4.23 19.87
C PRO A 85 -4.06 3.83 19.09
N VAL A 86 -2.92 3.80 19.76
CA VAL A 86 -1.62 3.38 19.22
C VAL A 86 -0.88 2.54 20.26
N PRO A 87 0.06 1.66 19.87
CA PRO A 87 0.87 0.91 20.82
C PRO A 87 1.72 1.87 21.67
N ALA A 88 1.75 1.67 22.99
CA ALA A 88 2.58 2.50 23.87
C ALA A 88 4.07 2.30 23.52
N VAL A 89 4.79 3.40 23.34
CA VAL A 89 6.25 3.38 23.12
C VAL A 89 6.95 3.16 24.47
N LEU A 90 7.57 1.99 24.64
CA LEU A 90 8.29 1.61 25.86
C LEU A 90 9.74 2.12 25.82
N ALA A 91 10.43 1.92 24.70
CA ALA A 91 11.79 2.42 24.49
C ALA A 91 12.03 2.72 23.01
N ALA A 92 12.89 3.70 22.72
CA ALA A 92 13.36 3.99 21.37
C ALA A 92 14.74 4.65 21.46
N ALA A 93 15.68 4.21 20.64
CA ALA A 93 17.02 4.80 20.57
C ALA A 93 17.66 4.51 19.20
N ASP A 94 18.77 5.19 18.93
CA ASP A 94 19.54 5.05 17.70
C ASP A 94 20.35 3.75 17.67
N ASP A 95 20.73 3.24 18.85
CA ASP A 95 21.39 1.97 19.06
C ASP A 95 21.25 1.49 20.52
N ALA A 96 21.59 0.22 20.74
CA ALA A 96 21.84 -0.37 22.06
C ALA A 96 22.67 -1.65 21.87
N PRO A 97 23.58 -2.00 22.81
CA PRO A 97 24.36 -3.23 22.72
C PRO A 97 23.48 -4.47 22.49
N GLY A 98 23.76 -5.22 21.42
CA GLY A 98 23.02 -6.43 21.03
C GLY A 98 21.80 -6.19 20.14
N ILE A 99 21.22 -4.98 20.15
CA ILE A 99 20.23 -4.55 19.16
C ILE A 99 20.93 -3.99 17.92
N ASP A 100 21.98 -3.19 18.13
CA ASP A 100 22.97 -2.72 17.15
C ASP A 100 22.37 -2.05 15.90
N ALA A 101 21.22 -1.39 16.07
CA ALA A 101 20.51 -0.63 15.03
C ALA A 101 19.50 0.33 15.66
N PRO A 102 19.03 1.37 14.94
CA PRO A 102 17.89 2.15 15.36
C PRO A 102 16.68 1.27 15.62
N TYR A 103 16.01 1.50 16.74
CA TYR A 103 14.93 0.63 17.17
C TYR A 103 13.81 1.35 17.92
N LEU A 104 12.69 0.65 17.97
CA LEU A 104 11.49 1.00 18.71
C LEU A 104 10.97 -0.27 19.40
N VAL A 105 10.84 -0.21 20.72
CA VAL A 105 10.16 -1.22 21.54
C VAL A 105 8.82 -0.65 21.97
N MET A 106 7.75 -1.37 21.68
CA MET A 106 6.38 -0.97 21.95
C MET A 106 5.59 -2.07 22.65
N GLU A 107 4.48 -1.70 23.26
CA GLU A 107 3.47 -2.64 23.75
C GLU A 107 3.02 -3.61 22.64
N LEU A 108 2.82 -4.88 22.98
CA LEU A 108 2.17 -5.82 22.09
C LEU A 108 0.65 -5.69 22.21
N VAL A 109 0.03 -5.04 21.22
CA VAL A 109 -1.43 -4.94 21.09
C VAL A 109 -1.97 -6.14 20.30
N THR A 110 -3.06 -6.75 20.76
CA THR A 110 -3.77 -7.82 20.04
C THR A 110 -4.85 -7.27 19.13
N GLY A 111 -5.08 -7.94 18.00
CA GLY A 111 -6.15 -7.63 17.08
C GLY A 111 -5.93 -8.30 15.72
N GLU A 112 -6.98 -8.29 14.90
CA GLU A 112 -6.92 -8.74 13.52
C GLU A 112 -6.47 -7.59 12.62
N SER A 113 -5.49 -7.86 11.75
CA SER A 113 -4.93 -6.89 10.79
C SER A 113 -5.15 -7.30 9.34
N ILE A 114 -5.66 -8.51 9.07
CA ILE A 114 -5.86 -9.01 7.71
C ILE A 114 -7.17 -8.42 7.15
N PRO A 115 -7.10 -7.55 6.13
CA PRO A 115 -8.27 -6.81 5.64
C PRO A 115 -9.44 -7.71 5.22
N ARG A 116 -9.13 -8.80 4.50
CA ARG A 116 -10.16 -9.76 4.05
C ARG A 116 -10.88 -10.46 5.19
N ARG A 117 -10.25 -10.63 6.36
CA ARG A 117 -10.90 -11.20 7.54
C ARG A 117 -11.82 -10.17 8.18
N LEU A 118 -11.35 -8.94 8.37
CA LEU A 118 -12.18 -7.82 8.86
C LEU A 118 -13.43 -7.60 8.00
N GLN A 119 -13.28 -7.70 6.67
CA GLN A 119 -14.37 -7.50 5.71
C GLN A 119 -15.37 -8.67 5.62
N ARG A 120 -15.01 -9.90 5.98
CA ARG A 120 -15.81 -11.10 5.67
C ARG A 120 -16.17 -11.96 6.87
N ASN A 121 -15.33 -12.00 7.91
CA ASN A 121 -15.58 -12.86 9.07
C ASN A 121 -16.79 -12.31 9.85
N PRO A 122 -17.83 -13.14 10.14
CA PRO A 122 -19.00 -12.75 10.91
C PRO A 122 -18.69 -12.19 12.30
N GLU A 123 -17.57 -12.59 12.91
CA GLU A 123 -17.14 -12.11 14.23
C GLU A 123 -16.99 -10.57 14.29
N PHE A 124 -16.62 -9.95 13.17
CA PHE A 124 -16.44 -8.49 13.07
C PHE A 124 -17.68 -7.77 12.54
N ALA A 125 -18.82 -8.44 12.35
CA ALA A 125 -20.00 -7.81 11.76
C ALA A 125 -20.48 -6.58 12.55
N SER A 126 -20.51 -6.67 13.89
CA SER A 126 -20.94 -5.58 14.78
C SER A 126 -20.05 -4.34 14.71
N VAL A 127 -18.73 -4.52 14.61
CA VAL A 127 -17.78 -3.41 14.50
C VAL A 127 -17.74 -2.86 13.07
N ARG A 128 -17.87 -3.72 12.05
CA ARG A 128 -17.80 -3.33 10.62
C ARG A 128 -18.77 -2.20 10.28
N ASP A 129 -20.01 -2.27 10.77
CA ASP A 129 -21.05 -1.29 10.45
C ASP A 129 -20.74 0.14 10.95
N ARG A 130 -19.91 0.27 11.99
CA ARG A 130 -19.50 1.57 12.57
C ARG A 130 -18.05 1.94 12.29
N LEU A 131 -17.21 0.99 11.89
CA LEU A 131 -15.76 1.15 11.82
C LEU A 131 -15.33 2.30 10.90
N ALA A 132 -16.04 2.57 9.81
CA ALA A 132 -15.74 3.72 8.95
C ALA A 132 -15.84 5.06 9.70
N GLY A 133 -16.85 5.22 10.56
CA GLY A 133 -16.99 6.40 11.41
C GLY A 133 -16.00 6.44 12.57
N ASP A 134 -15.68 5.29 13.16
CA ASP A 134 -14.64 5.21 14.20
C ASP A 134 -13.26 5.63 13.63
N LEU A 135 -12.94 5.18 12.40
CA LEU A 135 -11.72 5.57 11.69
C LEU A 135 -11.67 7.06 11.36
N GLY A 136 -12.80 7.66 10.98
CA GLY A 136 -12.90 9.10 10.77
C GLY A 136 -12.63 9.90 12.04
N GLU A 137 -13.17 9.44 13.17
CA GLU A 137 -12.94 10.08 14.46
C GLU A 137 -11.47 9.99 14.88
N VAL A 138 -10.84 8.83 14.65
CA VAL A 138 -9.41 8.59 14.89
C VAL A 138 -8.54 9.51 14.04
N LEU A 139 -8.80 9.63 12.73
CA LEU A 139 -8.12 10.60 11.87
C LEU A 139 -8.26 12.01 12.39
N GLY A 140 -9.46 12.39 12.82
CA GLY A 140 -9.69 13.70 13.41
C GLY A 140 -8.83 13.94 14.66
N ARG A 141 -8.60 12.92 15.51
CA ARG A 141 -7.68 13.02 16.66
C ARG A 141 -6.23 13.16 16.22
N ILE A 142 -5.78 12.36 15.26
CA ILE A 142 -4.43 12.46 14.67
C ILE A 142 -4.19 13.88 14.17
N HIS A 143 -5.11 14.43 13.39
CA HIS A 143 -4.95 15.74 12.76
C HIS A 143 -5.09 16.92 13.74
N ARG A 144 -5.54 16.67 14.98
CA ARG A 144 -5.53 17.67 16.07
C ARG A 144 -4.31 17.56 16.98
N THR A 145 -3.38 16.64 16.69
CA THR A 145 -2.12 16.53 17.45
C THR A 145 -1.36 17.86 17.37
N PRO A 146 -0.97 18.48 18.49
CA PRO A 146 -0.23 19.73 18.47
C PRO A 146 1.14 19.57 17.81
N LEU A 147 1.43 20.36 16.78
CA LEU A 147 2.64 20.17 15.97
C LEU A 147 3.93 20.48 16.74
N ASP A 148 3.86 21.33 17.78
CA ASP A 148 4.98 21.66 18.68
C ASP A 148 5.40 20.49 19.57
N THR A 149 4.61 19.42 19.63
CA THR A 149 4.96 18.17 20.34
C THR A 149 5.71 17.17 19.47
N LEU A 150 5.90 17.46 18.17
CA LEU A 150 6.53 16.57 17.21
C LEU A 150 8.01 16.90 17.02
N GLY A 151 8.82 15.87 16.78
CA GLY A 151 10.16 16.03 16.21
C GLY A 151 10.11 16.52 14.75
N PRO A 152 11.28 16.74 14.12
CA PRO A 152 11.35 17.11 12.71
C PRO A 152 10.69 16.05 11.83
N LEU A 153 9.79 16.51 10.96
CA LEU A 153 9.06 15.70 9.98
C LEU A 153 9.16 16.39 8.61
N ASP A 154 9.02 15.61 7.54
CA ASP A 154 8.92 16.17 6.20
C ASP A 154 7.67 17.06 6.10
N ASP A 155 7.79 18.20 5.44
CA ASP A 155 6.72 19.15 5.17
C ASP A 155 6.65 19.55 3.69
N SER A 156 7.30 18.75 2.83
CA SER A 156 7.29 18.92 1.38
C SER A 156 5.89 18.79 0.78
N ASP A 157 5.65 19.51 -0.33
CA ASP A 157 4.39 19.35 -1.06
C ASP A 157 4.32 17.91 -1.62
N PRO A 158 3.29 17.13 -1.25
CA PRO A 158 3.25 15.72 -1.57
C PRO A 158 3.05 15.46 -3.07
N LEU A 159 2.49 16.41 -3.83
CA LEU A 159 2.35 16.30 -5.28
C LEU A 159 3.67 16.60 -6.00
N ASP A 160 4.43 17.60 -5.56
CA ASP A 160 5.78 17.88 -6.08
C ASP A 160 6.73 16.69 -5.82
N THR A 161 6.74 16.17 -4.58
CA THR A 161 7.55 15.00 -4.22
C THR A 161 7.17 13.77 -5.04
N LEU A 162 5.87 13.52 -5.23
CA LEU A 162 5.40 12.41 -6.05
C LEU A 162 5.78 12.56 -7.53
N GLU A 163 5.64 13.77 -8.07
CA GLU A 163 6.02 14.07 -9.45
C GLU A 163 7.52 13.81 -9.65
N GLN A 164 8.37 14.26 -8.72
CA GLN A 164 9.81 14.03 -8.78
C GLN A 164 10.14 12.53 -8.81
N ILE A 165 9.55 11.71 -7.92
CA ILE A 165 9.73 10.25 -7.93
C ILE A 165 9.35 9.67 -9.30
N TYR A 166 8.24 10.13 -9.89
CA TYR A 166 7.82 9.68 -11.20
C TYR A 166 8.78 10.13 -12.32
N ARG A 167 9.30 11.36 -12.28
CA ARG A 167 10.29 11.83 -13.25
C ARG A 167 11.56 10.98 -13.22
N ASP A 168 12.03 10.62 -12.02
CA ASP A 168 13.25 9.83 -11.82
C ASP A 168 13.14 8.38 -12.34
N LEU A 169 11.93 7.84 -12.44
CA LEU A 169 11.69 6.52 -13.05
C LEU A 169 11.95 6.49 -14.56
N ALA A 170 11.96 7.65 -15.23
CA ALA A 170 12.17 7.78 -16.68
C ALA A 170 11.25 6.90 -17.56
N GLN A 171 10.05 6.55 -17.05
CA GLN A 171 9.06 5.72 -17.72
C GLN A 171 7.74 6.47 -17.89
N PRO A 172 7.65 7.41 -18.84
CA PRO A 172 6.49 8.28 -18.97
C PRO A 172 5.23 7.50 -19.36
N ARG A 173 4.11 7.76 -18.66
CA ARG A 173 2.80 7.11 -18.81
C ARG A 173 1.70 8.14 -19.03
N PRO A 174 0.85 8.01 -20.08
CA PRO A 174 -0.23 8.97 -20.33
C PRO A 174 -1.13 9.19 -19.11
N VAL A 175 -1.55 8.11 -18.46
CA VAL A 175 -2.46 8.14 -17.30
C VAL A 175 -1.88 8.92 -16.11
N VAL A 176 -0.57 8.82 -15.88
CA VAL A 176 0.12 9.58 -14.83
C VAL A 176 0.13 11.07 -15.16
N GLU A 177 0.44 11.44 -16.40
CA GLU A 177 0.43 12.85 -16.84
C GLU A 177 -0.98 13.46 -16.82
N MET A 178 -2.00 12.68 -17.18
CA MET A 178 -3.41 13.09 -17.07
C MET A 178 -3.77 13.38 -15.61
N GLY A 179 -3.37 12.49 -14.67
CA GLY A 179 -3.60 12.68 -13.25
C GLY A 179 -2.88 13.89 -12.66
N LEU A 180 -1.59 14.06 -12.98
CA LEU A 180 -0.79 15.21 -12.54
C LEU A 180 -1.42 16.53 -13.01
N ARG A 181 -1.81 16.63 -14.29
CA ARG A 181 -2.46 17.83 -14.82
C ARG A 181 -3.81 18.09 -14.18
N TRP A 182 -4.65 17.06 -14.04
CA TRP A 182 -5.95 17.22 -13.41
C TRP A 182 -5.84 17.74 -11.97
N LEU A 183 -4.87 17.24 -11.20
CA LEU A 183 -4.62 17.67 -9.82
C LEU A 183 -4.14 19.13 -9.77
N ARG A 184 -3.20 19.51 -10.65
CA ARG A 184 -2.66 20.88 -10.74
C ARG A 184 -3.70 21.90 -11.19
N ASP A 185 -4.62 21.51 -12.07
CA ASP A 185 -5.70 22.37 -12.56
C ASP A 185 -6.79 22.61 -11.51
N ARG A 186 -6.84 21.79 -10.44
CA ARG A 186 -7.93 21.78 -9.45
C ARG A 186 -7.40 21.71 -8.01
N PRO A 187 -6.50 22.59 -7.57
CA PRO A 187 -5.93 22.48 -6.23
C PRO A 187 -7.03 22.44 -5.14
N PRO A 188 -6.85 21.64 -4.08
CA PRO A 188 -7.84 21.52 -3.02
C PRO A 188 -7.92 22.81 -2.20
N ALA A 189 -8.93 22.92 -1.36
CA ALA A 189 -9.02 24.03 -0.41
C ALA A 189 -7.78 24.06 0.51
N ALA A 190 -7.26 25.27 0.76
CA ALA A 190 -6.17 25.45 1.71
C ALA A 190 -6.65 25.11 3.12
N ARG A 191 -5.87 24.28 3.82
CA ARG A 191 -6.08 23.92 5.23
C ARG A 191 -4.83 24.19 6.05
N PRO A 192 -4.96 24.44 7.36
CA PRO A 192 -3.81 24.40 8.25
C PRO A 192 -3.13 23.02 8.18
N ASN A 193 -1.80 23.02 8.22
CA ASN A 193 -1.03 21.79 8.29
C ASN A 193 -1.37 21.01 9.56
N ALA A 194 -1.35 19.69 9.43
CA ALA A 194 -1.57 18.74 10.51
C ALA A 194 -0.53 17.61 10.44
N LEU A 195 -0.42 16.82 11.51
CA LEU A 195 0.22 15.52 11.43
C LEU A 195 -0.61 14.63 10.51
N VAL A 196 0.00 14.16 9.42
CA VAL A 196 -0.57 13.19 8.49
C VAL A 196 0.10 11.85 8.75
N HIS A 197 -0.69 10.78 8.87
CA HIS A 197 -0.18 9.42 9.07
C HIS A 197 0.52 8.91 7.79
N GLY A 198 -0.02 9.23 6.61
CA GLY A 198 0.60 9.00 5.30
C GLY A 198 0.35 7.60 4.72
N ASP A 199 0.11 6.60 5.58
CA ASP A 199 -0.35 5.26 5.18
C ASP A 199 -1.59 4.77 5.98
N PHE A 200 -2.61 5.62 6.17
CA PHE A 200 -3.80 5.26 6.94
C PHE A 200 -4.76 4.32 6.18
N ARG A 201 -4.54 3.01 6.25
CA ARG A 201 -5.30 1.99 5.51
C ARG A 201 -5.55 0.71 6.33
N LEU A 202 -6.54 -0.09 5.91
CA LEU A 202 -7.04 -1.26 6.66
C LEU A 202 -5.98 -2.31 7.06
N GLY A 203 -4.87 -2.42 6.32
CA GLY A 203 -3.77 -3.32 6.68
C GLY A 203 -2.89 -2.84 7.84
N ASN A 204 -3.10 -1.61 8.30
CA ASN A 204 -2.32 -0.96 9.36
C ASN A 204 -3.15 -0.74 10.63
N PHE A 205 -4.29 -1.44 10.76
CA PHE A 205 -5.14 -1.40 11.93
C PHE A 205 -5.10 -2.74 12.68
N LEU A 206 -5.18 -2.69 14.00
CA LEU A 206 -5.53 -3.84 14.84
C LEU A 206 -6.95 -3.65 15.34
N VAL A 207 -7.83 -4.58 14.98
CA VAL A 207 -9.26 -4.50 15.31
C VAL A 207 -9.68 -5.75 16.08
N GLU A 208 -10.49 -5.55 17.11
CA GLU A 208 -11.21 -6.60 17.83
C GLU A 208 -12.72 -6.45 17.60
N PRO A 209 -13.56 -7.46 17.95
CA PRO A 209 -14.99 -7.44 17.66
C PRO A 209 -15.77 -6.26 18.28
N ASP A 210 -15.17 -5.58 19.26
CA ASP A 210 -15.72 -4.40 19.93
C ASP A 210 -15.10 -3.06 19.47
N GLY A 211 -14.04 -3.04 18.66
CA GLY A 211 -13.47 -1.78 18.16
C GLY A 211 -12.03 -1.82 17.68
N LEU A 212 -11.56 -0.65 17.25
CA LEU A 212 -10.15 -0.40 16.91
C LEU A 212 -9.28 -0.42 18.18
N ARG A 213 -8.19 -1.19 18.14
CA ARG A 213 -7.20 -1.30 19.22
C ARG A 213 -5.93 -0.49 18.96
N ALA A 214 -5.46 -0.44 17.72
CA ALA A 214 -4.27 0.33 17.38
C ALA A 214 -4.21 0.75 15.90
N VAL A 215 -3.65 1.93 15.66
CA VAL A 215 -3.13 2.38 14.37
C VAL A 215 -1.61 2.14 14.34
N LEU A 216 -1.16 1.42 13.31
CA LEU A 216 0.23 0.98 13.14
C LEU A 216 0.90 1.71 11.97
N ASP A 217 2.22 1.56 11.88
CA ASP A 217 3.05 1.93 10.73
C ASP A 217 3.09 3.42 10.39
N TRP A 218 3.73 4.18 11.29
CA TRP A 218 3.86 5.63 11.22
C TRP A 218 5.12 6.08 10.45
N GLU A 219 5.68 5.19 9.63
CA GLU A 219 6.96 5.44 8.97
C GLU A 219 6.90 6.42 7.79
N LEU A 220 5.68 6.75 7.33
CA LEU A 220 5.40 7.76 6.29
C LEU A 220 4.73 9.02 6.86
N ALA A 221 4.75 9.17 8.20
CA ALA A 221 4.17 10.32 8.84
C ALA A 221 4.92 11.61 8.47
N HIS A 222 4.16 12.67 8.20
CA HIS A 222 4.68 13.95 7.73
C HIS A 222 3.74 15.10 8.14
N ILE A 223 4.14 16.33 7.88
CA ILE A 223 3.32 17.53 8.07
C ILE A 223 2.68 17.89 6.74
N GLY A 224 1.35 17.95 6.70
CA GLY A 224 0.65 18.19 5.43
C GLY A 224 -0.83 18.48 5.60
N ASN A 225 -1.58 18.37 4.49
CA ASN A 225 -3.02 18.57 4.50
C ASN A 225 -3.71 17.34 5.13
N PRO A 226 -4.55 17.52 6.15
CA PRO A 226 -5.20 16.40 6.84
C PRO A 226 -6.10 15.54 5.94
N ILE A 227 -6.59 16.06 4.82
CA ILE A 227 -7.52 15.30 3.97
C ILE A 227 -6.79 14.23 3.15
N GLU A 228 -5.46 14.27 3.10
CA GLU A 228 -4.65 13.21 2.49
C GLU A 228 -5.00 11.83 3.06
N ASP A 229 -5.05 11.68 4.39
CA ASP A 229 -5.33 10.38 5.00
C ASP A 229 -6.76 9.89 4.75
N LEU A 230 -7.74 10.80 4.68
CA LEU A 230 -9.13 10.45 4.37
C LEU A 230 -9.25 9.97 2.92
N GLY A 231 -8.61 10.68 2.00
CA GLY A 231 -8.53 10.32 0.58
C GLY A 231 -7.80 9.00 0.39
N TRP A 232 -6.67 8.81 1.09
CA TRP A 232 -5.90 7.57 1.09
C TRP A 232 -6.75 6.39 1.48
N LEU A 233 -7.47 6.44 2.60
CA LEU A 233 -8.36 5.36 3.05
C LEU A 233 -9.47 5.01 2.03
N CYS A 234 -9.84 5.97 1.17
CA CYS A 234 -10.85 5.79 0.13
C CYS A 234 -10.29 5.19 -1.18
N VAL A 235 -8.98 5.12 -1.38
CA VAL A 235 -8.37 4.59 -2.61
C VAL A 235 -8.79 3.13 -2.83
N ARG A 236 -9.17 2.79 -4.07
CA ARG A 236 -9.73 1.47 -4.43
C ARG A 236 -8.79 0.30 -4.11
N ALA A 237 -7.48 0.49 -4.22
CA ALA A 237 -6.46 -0.50 -3.84
C ALA A 237 -6.62 -1.00 -2.39
N TRP A 238 -7.08 -0.15 -1.47
CA TRP A 238 -7.25 -0.47 -0.06
C TRP A 238 -8.63 -1.02 0.30
N ARG A 239 -9.50 -1.21 -0.70
CA ARG A 239 -10.80 -1.88 -0.52
C ARG A 239 -10.68 -3.39 -0.62
N PHE A 240 -9.56 -3.94 -1.06
CA PHE A 240 -9.29 -5.38 -1.17
C PHE A 240 -10.35 -6.18 -1.95
N GLY A 241 -10.96 -5.53 -2.94
CA GLY A 241 -12.03 -6.08 -3.78
C GLY A 241 -13.44 -5.94 -3.22
N ALA A 242 -13.62 -5.30 -2.05
CA ALA A 242 -14.93 -4.95 -1.54
C ALA A 242 -15.45 -3.64 -2.20
N PRO A 243 -16.78 -3.49 -2.36
CA PRO A 243 -17.36 -2.33 -3.06
C PRO A 243 -17.37 -1.04 -2.21
N ALA A 244 -17.47 -1.17 -0.88
CA ALA A 244 -17.61 -0.02 0.00
C ALA A 244 -16.36 0.89 -0.04
N PRO A 245 -16.52 2.22 -0.13
CA PRO A 245 -15.42 3.12 -0.46
C PRO A 245 -14.35 3.23 0.61
N VAL A 246 -14.71 3.14 1.89
CA VAL A 246 -13.79 3.34 3.02
C VAL A 246 -13.17 2.01 3.42
N GLY A 247 -11.99 1.69 2.88
CA GLY A 247 -11.29 0.42 3.15
C GLY A 247 -12.10 -0.85 2.87
N GLY A 248 -13.21 -0.77 2.13
CA GLY A 248 -14.14 -1.89 1.96
C GLY A 248 -15.11 -2.14 3.11
N LEU A 249 -15.29 -1.18 4.03
CA LEU A 249 -16.05 -1.35 5.27
C LEU A 249 -17.32 -0.49 5.36
N GLY A 250 -17.29 0.75 4.86
CA GLY A 250 -18.40 1.68 5.01
C GLY A 250 -18.41 2.82 3.98
N THR A 251 -19.33 3.77 4.15
CA THR A 251 -19.54 4.89 3.24
C THR A 251 -18.63 6.07 3.54
N ARG A 252 -18.40 6.94 2.54
CA ARG A 252 -17.66 8.20 2.74
C ARG A 252 -18.36 9.10 3.76
N ASP A 253 -19.69 9.10 3.79
CA ASP A 253 -20.44 9.89 4.77
C ASP A 253 -20.17 9.44 6.21
N GLN A 254 -20.13 8.13 6.47
CA GLN A 254 -19.79 7.62 7.80
C GLN A 254 -18.38 8.09 8.24
N LEU A 255 -17.40 8.02 7.33
CA LEU A 255 -16.04 8.50 7.58
C LEU A 255 -16.03 10.00 7.90
N LEU A 256 -16.70 10.81 7.09
CA LEU A 256 -16.77 12.26 7.26
C LEU A 256 -17.55 12.66 8.53
N ASP A 257 -18.62 11.93 8.88
CA ASP A 257 -19.36 12.11 10.14
C ASP A 257 -18.43 11.90 11.35
N GLY A 258 -17.59 10.85 11.31
CA GLY A 258 -16.58 10.58 12.33
C GLY A 258 -15.55 11.69 12.46
N TYR A 259 -15.04 12.13 11.32
CA TYR A 259 -14.05 13.20 11.25
C TYR A 259 -14.61 14.54 11.78
N GLU A 260 -15.85 14.85 11.45
CA GLU A 260 -16.55 16.05 11.92
C GLU A 260 -16.81 16.01 13.43
N ARG A 261 -17.22 14.87 14.00
CA ARG A 261 -17.36 14.72 15.47
C ARG A 261 -16.07 15.05 16.21
N ALA A 262 -14.94 14.64 15.64
CA ALA A 262 -13.63 14.88 16.22
C ALA A 262 -13.21 16.36 16.05
N THR A 263 -13.29 16.89 14.83
CA THR A 263 -12.66 18.17 14.47
C THR A 263 -13.58 19.39 14.49
N GLY A 264 -14.90 19.18 14.50
CA GLY A 264 -15.90 20.21 14.26
C GLY A 264 -15.96 20.68 12.81
N THR A 265 -15.23 20.04 11.88
CA THR A 265 -15.19 20.41 10.47
C THR A 265 -15.48 19.21 9.58
N ARG A 266 -16.33 19.41 8.57
CA ARG A 266 -16.61 18.40 7.55
C ARG A 266 -15.96 18.79 6.21
N PRO A 267 -15.05 17.98 5.67
CA PRO A 267 -14.51 18.17 4.32
C PRO A 267 -15.61 18.12 3.26
N ALA A 268 -15.46 18.94 2.21
CA ALA A 268 -16.39 18.92 1.09
C ALA A 268 -16.16 17.65 0.23
N PRO A 269 -17.19 17.11 -0.44
CA PRO A 269 -17.03 15.89 -1.25
C PRO A 269 -16.00 16.01 -2.38
N ASP A 270 -15.91 17.17 -3.03
CA ASP A 270 -14.94 17.48 -4.09
C ASP A 270 -13.51 17.58 -3.54
N GLU A 271 -13.34 18.13 -2.34
CA GLU A 271 -12.06 18.14 -1.63
C GLU A 271 -11.59 16.71 -1.31
N LEU A 272 -12.45 15.86 -0.75
CA LEU A 272 -12.12 14.45 -0.51
C LEU A 272 -11.81 13.72 -1.82
N HIS A 273 -12.57 14.00 -2.87
CA HIS A 273 -12.35 13.40 -4.18
C HIS A 273 -10.98 13.74 -4.76
N TRP A 274 -10.53 15.00 -4.62
CA TRP A 274 -9.19 15.40 -5.05
C TRP A 274 -8.11 14.56 -4.35
N TRP A 275 -8.22 14.37 -3.03
CA TRP A 275 -7.27 13.55 -2.27
C TRP A 275 -7.38 12.05 -2.57
N GLU A 276 -8.56 11.55 -2.96
CA GLU A 276 -8.72 10.17 -3.46
C GLU A 276 -8.03 9.99 -4.83
N VAL A 277 -8.11 10.98 -5.71
CA VAL A 277 -7.37 11.00 -7.00
C VAL A 277 -5.87 11.06 -6.74
N PHE A 278 -5.41 11.97 -5.86
CA PHE A 278 -4.01 12.05 -5.45
C PHE A 278 -3.52 10.71 -4.87
N GLY A 279 -4.27 10.10 -3.95
CA GLY A 279 -3.93 8.80 -3.37
C GLY A 279 -3.85 7.69 -4.41
N THR A 280 -4.73 7.70 -5.41
CA THR A 280 -4.71 6.72 -6.50
C THR A 280 -3.48 6.91 -7.40
N LEU A 281 -3.13 8.16 -7.72
CA LEU A 281 -1.90 8.51 -8.43
C LEU A 281 -0.65 8.15 -7.63
N LYS A 282 -0.63 8.44 -6.32
CA LYS A 282 0.44 8.08 -5.39
C LYS A 282 0.69 6.58 -5.42
N TRP A 283 -0.36 5.78 -5.31
CA TRP A 283 -0.23 4.33 -5.40
C TRP A 283 0.24 3.85 -6.79
N LEU A 284 -0.25 4.46 -7.88
CA LEU A 284 0.23 4.16 -9.23
C LEU A 284 1.74 4.37 -9.36
N VAL A 285 2.27 5.53 -8.99
CA VAL A 285 3.71 5.82 -9.07
C VAL A 285 4.53 4.94 -8.12
N LEU A 286 4.06 4.71 -6.88
CA LEU A 286 4.74 3.81 -5.94
C LEU A 286 4.77 2.35 -6.43
N SER A 287 3.74 1.90 -7.12
CA SER A 287 3.72 0.57 -7.73
C SER A 287 4.72 0.45 -8.89
N MET A 288 4.89 1.52 -9.68
CA MET A 288 5.92 1.60 -10.71
C MET A 288 7.32 1.58 -10.10
N PHE A 289 7.56 2.35 -9.03
CA PHE A 289 8.83 2.36 -8.30
C PHE A 289 9.19 0.99 -7.72
N GLN A 290 8.22 0.31 -7.09
CA GLN A 290 8.42 -1.05 -6.58
C GLN A 290 8.75 -2.03 -7.70
N ALA A 291 8.09 -1.93 -8.85
CA ALA A 291 8.40 -2.75 -10.00
C ALA A 291 9.82 -2.48 -10.52
N GLU A 292 10.25 -1.22 -10.57
CA GLU A 292 11.56 -0.84 -11.10
C GLU A 292 12.73 -1.40 -10.27
N ARG A 293 12.57 -1.50 -8.95
CA ARG A 293 13.56 -2.18 -8.09
C ARG A 293 13.84 -3.62 -8.55
N HIS A 294 12.83 -4.31 -9.09
CA HIS A 294 13.01 -5.62 -9.69
C HIS A 294 13.67 -5.56 -11.06
N HIS A 295 13.17 -4.72 -11.95
CA HIS A 295 13.62 -4.66 -13.35
C HIS A 295 15.06 -4.18 -13.49
N SER A 296 15.47 -3.20 -12.69
CA SER A 296 16.85 -2.70 -12.61
C SER A 296 17.85 -3.73 -12.03
N GLY A 297 17.35 -4.81 -11.42
CA GLY A 297 18.17 -5.81 -10.73
C GLY A 297 18.60 -5.41 -9.32
N ALA A 298 18.16 -4.25 -8.80
CA ALA A 298 18.43 -3.83 -7.43
C ALA A 298 17.89 -4.83 -6.39
N GLU A 299 16.72 -5.43 -6.67
CA GLU A 299 16.13 -6.48 -5.85
C GLU A 299 15.44 -7.57 -6.69
N ARG A 300 15.96 -8.79 -6.65
CA ARG A 300 15.32 -9.93 -7.30
C ARG A 300 14.14 -10.47 -6.46
N SER A 301 12.94 -9.92 -6.66
CA SER A 301 11.70 -10.35 -5.99
C SER A 301 10.58 -10.70 -6.97
N ILE A 302 9.95 -11.86 -6.74
CA ILE A 302 8.78 -12.30 -7.51
C ILE A 302 7.53 -11.47 -7.18
N GLU A 303 7.44 -10.97 -5.95
CA GLU A 303 6.38 -10.09 -5.49
C GLU A 303 6.45 -8.73 -6.18
N LEU A 304 7.64 -8.12 -6.26
CA LEU A 304 7.85 -6.86 -6.98
C LEU A 304 7.57 -7.02 -8.49
N ALA A 305 7.96 -8.16 -9.08
CA ALA A 305 7.59 -8.49 -10.46
C ALA A 305 6.06 -8.57 -10.65
N ALA A 306 5.35 -9.20 -9.72
CA ALA A 306 3.90 -9.29 -9.74
C ALA A 306 3.21 -7.92 -9.57
N ILE A 307 3.78 -7.02 -8.76
CA ILE A 307 3.32 -5.62 -8.67
C ILE A 307 3.45 -4.93 -10.02
N GLY A 308 4.58 -5.08 -10.71
CA GLY A 308 4.79 -4.50 -12.04
C GLY A 308 3.73 -4.91 -13.07
N ARG A 309 3.28 -6.17 -13.01
CA ARG A 309 2.19 -6.67 -13.88
C ARG A 309 0.82 -6.08 -13.54
N ARG A 310 0.64 -5.49 -12.37
CA ARG A 310 -0.64 -4.95 -11.86
C ARG A 310 -0.68 -3.42 -11.83
N VAL A 311 0.34 -2.73 -12.34
CA VAL A 311 0.34 -1.26 -12.50
C VAL A 311 -0.91 -0.77 -13.26
N CYS A 312 -1.39 -1.54 -14.23
CA CYS A 312 -2.60 -1.21 -15.00
C CYS A 312 -3.90 -1.18 -14.16
N GLU A 313 -3.94 -1.83 -12.99
CA GLU A 313 -5.08 -1.70 -12.07
C GLU A 313 -5.17 -0.27 -11.54
N SER A 314 -4.04 0.30 -11.14
CA SER A 314 -3.96 1.68 -10.67
C SER A 314 -4.16 2.69 -11.80
N GLU A 315 -3.74 2.39 -13.03
CA GLU A 315 -4.08 3.20 -14.21
C GLU A 315 -5.59 3.22 -14.45
N PHE A 316 -6.24 2.07 -14.38
CA PHE A 316 -7.70 1.95 -14.52
C PHE A 316 -8.43 2.69 -13.42
N ASP A 317 -8.00 2.51 -12.17
CA ASP A 317 -8.59 3.17 -11.01
C ASP A 317 -8.44 4.69 -11.12
N LEU A 318 -7.31 5.18 -11.60
CA LEU A 318 -7.09 6.61 -11.80
C LEU A 318 -7.99 7.17 -12.91
N LEU A 319 -8.08 6.52 -14.07
CA LEU A 319 -9.00 6.94 -15.14
C LEU A 319 -10.46 6.97 -14.68
N THR A 320 -10.84 5.97 -13.86
CA THR A 320 -12.18 5.91 -13.26
C THR A 320 -12.40 7.07 -12.29
N ALA A 321 -11.44 7.32 -11.39
CA ALA A 321 -11.51 8.43 -10.42
C ALA A 321 -11.57 9.79 -11.13
N LEU A 322 -10.83 9.99 -12.22
CA LEU A 322 -10.85 11.21 -13.01
C LEU A 322 -12.14 11.41 -13.82
N GLY A 323 -12.98 10.38 -13.96
CA GLY A 323 -14.12 10.39 -14.88
C GLY A 323 -13.70 10.39 -16.37
N LEU A 324 -12.49 9.90 -16.66
CA LEU A 324 -11.89 9.93 -17.99
C LEU A 324 -11.92 8.56 -18.71
N LEU A 325 -12.29 7.49 -18.01
CA LEU A 325 -12.53 6.17 -18.61
C LEU A 325 -13.60 6.26 -19.71
N ASP A 326 -13.36 5.62 -20.86
CA ASP A 326 -14.31 5.51 -21.97
C ASP A 326 -14.94 4.11 -21.99
N ASP A 327 -16.15 4.00 -21.43
CA ASP A 327 -16.89 2.73 -21.33
C ASP A 327 -17.32 2.15 -22.69
N ALA A 328 -17.25 2.93 -23.78
CA ALA A 328 -17.56 2.44 -25.12
C ALA A 328 -16.39 1.68 -25.77
N VAL A 329 -15.20 1.70 -25.16
CA VAL A 329 -14.02 1.03 -25.69
C VAL A 329 -14.10 -0.48 -25.50
N THR A 330 -14.00 -1.21 -26.62
CA THR A 330 -13.87 -2.67 -26.64
C THR A 330 -12.44 -3.07 -26.98
N VAL A 331 -11.85 -3.97 -26.19
CA VAL A 331 -10.53 -4.53 -26.47
C VAL A 331 -10.63 -5.56 -27.60
N PRO A 332 -9.86 -5.42 -28.70
CA PRO A 332 -9.81 -6.42 -29.75
C PRO A 332 -9.25 -7.75 -29.25
N THR A 333 -9.93 -8.84 -29.58
CA THR A 333 -9.46 -10.21 -29.33
C THR A 333 -8.77 -10.77 -30.56
N THR A 334 -7.67 -11.51 -30.37
CA THR A 334 -7.09 -12.30 -31.46
C THR A 334 -8.01 -13.48 -31.79
N ALA A 335 -8.26 -13.73 -33.09
CA ALA A 335 -8.93 -14.96 -33.55
C ALA A 335 -8.01 -16.18 -33.40
N GLU A 336 -8.47 -17.39 -33.79
CA GLU A 336 -7.83 -18.70 -33.54
C GLU A 336 -6.29 -18.73 -33.44
N PRO A 337 -5.73 -19.58 -32.55
CA PRO A 337 -4.29 -19.62 -32.29
C PRO A 337 -3.49 -19.78 -33.58
N ALA A 338 -2.42 -18.99 -33.73
CA ALA A 338 -1.59 -19.00 -34.92
C ALA A 338 -1.02 -20.41 -35.20
N ASP A 339 -1.03 -20.81 -36.47
CA ASP A 339 -0.40 -22.05 -36.92
C ASP A 339 1.07 -22.10 -36.49
N THR A 340 1.48 -23.25 -35.95
CA THR A 340 2.84 -23.46 -35.45
C THR A 340 3.36 -24.81 -35.92
N VAL A 341 4.69 -24.89 -36.11
CA VAL A 341 5.40 -26.13 -36.48
C VAL A 341 5.54 -27.09 -35.29
N HIS A 342 5.12 -26.68 -34.09
CA HIS A 342 5.25 -27.43 -32.86
C HIS A 342 3.97 -28.22 -32.53
N ASP A 343 4.13 -29.38 -31.90
CA ASP A 343 3.03 -30.23 -31.46
C ASP A 343 2.23 -29.60 -30.30
N ARG A 344 1.02 -30.14 -30.07
CA ARG A 344 0.21 -29.82 -28.89
C ARG A 344 0.74 -30.54 -27.64
N PRO A 345 0.56 -29.97 -26.42
CA PRO A 345 -0.09 -28.70 -26.12
C PRO A 345 0.76 -27.45 -26.42
N ALA A 346 0.12 -26.35 -26.80
CA ALA A 346 0.74 -25.04 -27.01
C ALA A 346 1.28 -24.44 -25.69
N PRO A 347 2.21 -23.46 -25.73
CA PRO A 347 2.79 -22.88 -24.52
C PRO A 347 1.78 -22.36 -23.49
N ALA A 348 0.68 -21.73 -23.93
CA ALA A 348 -0.38 -21.29 -23.02
C ALA A 348 -1.08 -22.46 -22.31
N GLU A 349 -1.33 -23.56 -23.03
CA GLU A 349 -1.94 -24.78 -22.48
C GLU A 349 -1.00 -25.46 -21.48
N ILE A 350 0.31 -25.47 -21.74
CA ILE A 350 1.32 -25.97 -20.79
C ILE A 350 1.30 -25.15 -19.50
N ILE A 351 1.31 -23.81 -19.61
CA ILE A 351 1.32 -22.93 -18.44
C ILE A 351 0.05 -23.11 -17.62
N GLU A 352 -1.11 -23.25 -18.26
CA GLU A 352 -2.38 -23.51 -17.59
C GLU A 352 -2.37 -24.84 -16.85
N LEU A 353 -1.97 -25.93 -17.51
CA LEU A 353 -1.86 -27.25 -16.88
C LEU A 353 -0.93 -27.20 -15.67
N VAL A 354 0.25 -26.59 -15.80
CA VAL A 354 1.18 -26.43 -14.67
C VAL A 354 0.57 -25.59 -13.55
N THR A 355 -0.14 -24.51 -13.89
CA THR A 355 -0.81 -23.64 -12.90
C THR A 355 -1.89 -24.41 -12.13
N GLU A 356 -2.68 -25.21 -12.84
CA GLU A 356 -3.73 -26.06 -12.26
C GLU A 356 -3.14 -27.13 -11.34
N THR A 357 -2.12 -27.87 -11.78
CA THR A 357 -1.44 -28.86 -10.94
C THR A 357 -0.83 -28.22 -9.68
N LEU A 358 -0.17 -27.06 -9.82
CA LEU A 358 0.37 -26.32 -8.68
C LEU A 358 -0.72 -25.93 -7.68
N ALA A 359 -1.88 -25.49 -8.16
CA ALA A 359 -2.98 -25.03 -7.31
C ALA A 359 -3.80 -26.18 -6.70
N ALA A 360 -4.04 -27.25 -7.45
CA ALA A 360 -4.96 -28.34 -7.09
C ALA A 360 -4.27 -29.50 -6.37
N GLU A 361 -2.99 -29.76 -6.65
CA GLU A 361 -2.26 -30.91 -6.07
C GLU A 361 -1.20 -30.46 -5.07
N ILE A 362 -0.35 -29.50 -5.46
CA ILE A 362 0.78 -29.06 -4.63
C ILE A 362 0.33 -28.12 -3.50
N GLY A 363 -0.54 -27.15 -3.81
CA GLY A 363 -1.04 -26.18 -2.84
C GLY A 363 -1.69 -26.80 -1.60
N PRO A 364 -2.64 -27.74 -1.75
CA PRO A 364 -3.31 -28.39 -0.63
C PRO A 364 -2.38 -29.26 0.23
N ALA A 365 -1.27 -29.75 -0.32
CA ALA A 365 -0.30 -30.55 0.43
C ALA A 365 0.55 -29.74 1.43
N LEU A 366 0.59 -28.40 1.30
CA LEU A 366 1.31 -27.52 2.22
C LEU A 366 0.54 -27.35 3.53
N THR A 367 1.23 -27.32 4.68
CA THR A 367 0.64 -27.22 6.03
C THR A 367 0.62 -25.77 6.56
N GLU A 368 -0.01 -25.52 7.72
CA GLU A 368 0.01 -24.17 8.32
C GLU A 368 1.42 -23.66 8.64
N ALA A 369 2.35 -24.57 8.94
CA ALA A 369 3.77 -24.26 9.11
C ALA A 369 4.41 -23.71 7.81
N ASP A 370 3.79 -23.93 6.65
CA ASP A 370 4.29 -23.53 5.34
C ASP A 370 3.70 -22.19 4.83
N GLN A 371 3.25 -21.30 5.73
CA GLN A 371 2.56 -20.06 5.36
C GLN A 371 3.29 -19.23 4.28
N ARG A 372 4.62 -19.10 4.39
CA ARG A 372 5.44 -18.40 3.38
C ARG A 372 5.45 -19.11 2.02
N ARG A 373 5.59 -20.44 2.01
CA ARG A 373 5.57 -21.24 0.77
C ARG A 373 4.21 -21.18 0.10
N ARG A 374 3.12 -21.28 0.88
CA ARG A 374 1.74 -21.09 0.39
C ARG A 374 1.53 -19.70 -0.20
N TYR A 375 2.09 -18.66 0.41
CA TYR A 375 2.04 -17.30 -0.13
C TYR A 375 2.77 -17.21 -1.48
N LEU A 376 4.03 -17.66 -1.54
CA LEU A 376 4.82 -17.65 -2.77
C LEU A 376 4.15 -18.45 -3.91
N LEU A 377 3.58 -19.62 -3.60
CA LEU A 377 2.84 -20.43 -4.56
C LEU A 377 1.66 -19.67 -5.17
N ARG A 378 0.93 -18.88 -4.38
CA ARG A 378 -0.15 -18.02 -4.88
C ARG A 378 0.37 -16.92 -5.81
N VAL A 379 1.52 -16.33 -5.51
CA VAL A 379 2.16 -15.35 -6.38
C VAL A 379 2.58 -16.00 -7.71
N CYS A 380 3.24 -17.16 -7.66
CA CYS A 380 3.64 -17.92 -8.85
C CYS A 380 2.46 -18.27 -9.74
N THR A 381 1.39 -18.86 -9.18
CA THR A 381 0.19 -19.25 -9.94
C THR A 381 -0.51 -18.03 -10.55
N THR A 382 -0.49 -16.88 -9.87
CA THR A 382 -1.03 -15.62 -10.42
C THR A 382 -0.22 -15.13 -11.62
N LEU A 383 1.12 -15.16 -11.53
CA LEU A 383 2.01 -14.77 -12.63
C LEU A 383 1.91 -15.72 -13.84
N LEU A 384 1.88 -17.03 -13.60
CA LEU A 384 1.69 -18.04 -14.65
C LEU A 384 0.35 -17.85 -15.36
N GLY A 385 -0.74 -17.69 -14.61
CA GLY A 385 -2.05 -17.41 -15.20
C GLY A 385 -2.07 -16.11 -16.02
N THR A 386 -1.32 -15.09 -15.60
CA THR A 386 -1.15 -13.84 -16.36
C THR A 386 -0.40 -14.07 -17.66
N ALA A 387 0.70 -14.83 -17.64
CA ALA A 387 1.47 -15.18 -18.82
C ALA A 387 0.67 -16.02 -19.82
N ALA A 388 -0.12 -16.99 -19.34
CA ALA A 388 -1.01 -17.77 -20.21
C ALA A 388 -2.07 -16.89 -20.90
N ARG A 389 -2.70 -15.97 -20.17
CA ARG A 389 -3.65 -15.01 -20.74
C ARG A 389 -3.01 -14.09 -21.77
N GLU A 390 -1.78 -13.64 -21.55
CA GLU A 390 -1.04 -12.81 -22.50
C GLU A 390 -0.77 -13.54 -23.81
N LEU A 391 -0.31 -14.80 -23.72
CA LEU A 391 -0.10 -15.65 -24.90
C LEU A 391 -1.40 -15.88 -25.69
N ARG A 392 -2.52 -16.06 -25.00
CA ARG A 392 -3.84 -16.22 -25.64
C ARG A 392 -4.36 -14.92 -26.25
N ALA A 393 -4.16 -13.79 -25.57
CA ALA A 393 -4.64 -12.49 -26.03
C ALA A 393 -4.00 -12.09 -27.37
N GLY A 394 -2.76 -12.51 -27.61
CA GLY A 394 -2.05 -12.26 -28.87
C GLY A 394 -1.79 -10.78 -29.15
N PRO A 395 -1.38 -10.41 -30.37
CA PRO A 395 -0.91 -9.06 -30.67
C PRO A 395 -2.03 -8.08 -31.05
N ALA A 396 -3.29 -8.52 -31.18
CA ALA A 396 -4.39 -7.72 -31.73
C ALA A 396 -4.59 -6.39 -30.98
N ALA A 397 -4.75 -6.47 -29.66
CA ALA A 397 -4.95 -5.29 -28.81
C ALA A 397 -3.76 -4.31 -28.89
N GLY A 398 -2.53 -4.81 -28.78
CA GLY A 398 -1.33 -3.97 -28.90
C GLY A 398 -1.16 -3.33 -30.29
N THR A 399 -1.62 -4.02 -31.34
CA THR A 399 -1.62 -3.48 -32.72
C THR A 399 -2.62 -2.35 -32.86
N GLU A 400 -3.82 -2.51 -32.31
CA GLU A 400 -4.84 -1.47 -32.31
C GLU A 400 -4.42 -0.24 -31.50
N VAL A 401 -3.80 -0.43 -30.33
CA VAL A 401 -3.24 0.69 -29.54
C VAL A 401 -2.21 1.46 -30.35
N ARG A 402 -1.24 0.79 -30.99
CA ARG A 402 -0.24 1.45 -31.85
C ARG A 402 -0.88 2.19 -33.02
N ARG A 403 -1.91 1.62 -33.64
CA ARG A 403 -2.65 2.26 -34.74
C ARG A 403 -3.34 3.56 -34.28
N GLN A 404 -3.98 3.55 -33.12
CA GLN A 404 -4.64 4.74 -32.57
C GLN A 404 -3.63 5.80 -32.11
N LEU A 405 -2.52 5.40 -31.49
CA LEU A 405 -1.43 6.33 -31.16
C LEU A 405 -0.86 7.00 -32.42
N ALA A 406 -0.63 6.23 -33.49
CA ALA A 406 -0.13 6.78 -34.75
C ALA A 406 -1.10 7.78 -35.39
N ALA A 407 -2.42 7.58 -35.24
CA ALA A 407 -3.43 8.54 -35.69
C ALA A 407 -3.34 9.88 -34.94
N LEU A 408 -2.89 9.86 -33.68
CA LEU A 408 -2.55 11.05 -32.88
C LEU A 408 -1.13 11.57 -33.14
N GLY A 409 -0.42 11.02 -34.13
CA GLY A 409 0.96 11.36 -34.44
C GLY A 409 1.96 10.96 -33.34
N CYS A 410 1.62 10.00 -32.48
CA CYS A 410 2.48 9.45 -31.43
C CYS A 410 2.95 8.05 -31.82
N ASP A 411 4.24 7.76 -31.67
CA ASP A 411 4.80 6.44 -31.95
C ASP A 411 4.65 5.46 -30.76
N SER A 412 4.33 5.98 -29.58
CA SER A 412 4.34 5.25 -28.32
C SER A 412 3.47 5.94 -27.26
N GLU A 413 3.10 5.20 -26.20
CA GLU A 413 2.48 5.78 -25.00
C GLU A 413 3.40 6.82 -24.34
N ALA A 414 4.73 6.61 -24.40
CA ALA A 414 5.71 7.55 -23.89
C ALA A 414 5.69 8.90 -24.63
N ALA A 415 5.59 8.88 -25.97
CA ALA A 415 5.44 10.10 -26.76
C ALA A 415 4.13 10.84 -26.45
N LEU A 416 3.01 10.12 -26.31
CA LEU A 416 1.74 10.71 -25.91
C LEU A 416 1.84 11.36 -24.51
N ALA A 417 2.47 10.69 -23.55
CA ALA A 417 2.71 11.22 -22.22
C ALA A 417 3.53 12.52 -22.25
N ILE A 418 4.58 12.59 -23.08
CA ILE A 418 5.39 13.82 -23.24
C ILE A 418 4.55 14.97 -23.81
N ARG A 419 3.68 14.71 -24.79
CA ARG A 419 2.77 15.74 -25.35
C ARG A 419 1.70 16.19 -24.36
N LEU A 420 1.18 15.27 -23.54
CA LEU A 420 0.27 15.61 -22.46
C LEU A 420 0.94 16.52 -21.44
N ARG A 421 2.20 16.21 -21.07
CA ARG A 421 3.00 17.01 -20.14
C ARG A 421 3.29 18.42 -20.67
N SER A 422 3.65 18.55 -21.94
CA SER A 422 3.95 19.86 -22.54
C SER A 422 2.71 20.74 -22.74
N GLY A 423 1.51 20.18 -22.60
CA GLY A 423 0.26 20.87 -22.89
C GLY A 423 -0.08 20.91 -24.38
N GLU A 424 0.70 20.26 -25.25
CA GLU A 424 0.40 20.13 -26.69
C GLU A 424 -0.93 19.40 -26.91
N ASN A 425 -1.23 18.44 -26.03
CA ASN A 425 -2.45 17.66 -26.05
C ASN A 425 -3.27 17.90 -24.77
N ASP A 426 -4.59 18.04 -24.88
CA ASP A 426 -5.50 18.13 -23.73
C ASP A 426 -5.86 16.74 -23.20
N TYR A 427 -5.70 16.49 -21.89
CA TYR A 427 -6.07 15.21 -21.28
C TYR A 427 -7.59 14.92 -21.35
N ALA A 428 -8.41 15.94 -21.57
CA ALA A 428 -9.85 15.79 -21.74
C ALA A 428 -10.28 15.42 -23.18
N ASP A 429 -9.35 15.43 -24.15
CA ASP A 429 -9.65 15.09 -25.54
C ASP A 429 -10.19 13.65 -25.68
N ASN A 430 -11.24 13.49 -26.48
CA ASN A 430 -11.94 12.22 -26.60
C ASN A 430 -11.08 11.12 -27.25
N GLU A 431 -10.26 11.47 -28.25
CA GLU A 431 -9.41 10.48 -28.92
C GLU A 431 -8.28 10.02 -27.99
N ILE A 432 -7.73 10.93 -27.19
CA ILE A 432 -6.73 10.62 -26.16
C ILE A 432 -7.32 9.73 -25.07
N ARG A 433 -8.50 10.08 -24.55
CA ARG A 433 -9.21 9.24 -23.56
C ARG A 433 -9.48 7.85 -24.10
N ARG A 434 -9.90 7.74 -25.36
CA ARG A 434 -10.19 6.47 -26.01
C ARG A 434 -8.95 5.58 -26.15
N VAL A 435 -7.84 6.11 -26.67
CA VAL A 435 -6.61 5.32 -26.84
C VAL A 435 -5.98 4.94 -25.50
N THR A 436 -6.05 5.82 -24.51
CA THR A 436 -5.52 5.57 -23.16
C THR A 436 -6.36 4.51 -22.46
N THR A 437 -7.69 4.60 -22.56
CA THR A 437 -8.60 3.58 -22.04
C THR A 437 -8.36 2.23 -22.71
N LEU A 438 -8.21 2.20 -24.04
CA LEU A 438 -7.90 0.96 -24.77
C LEU A 438 -6.60 0.33 -24.26
N ALA A 439 -5.53 1.11 -24.11
CA ALA A 439 -4.24 0.60 -23.66
C ALA A 439 -4.33 0.00 -22.24
N VAL A 440 -5.01 0.70 -21.32
CA VAL A 440 -5.22 0.24 -19.94
C VAL A 440 -6.08 -1.02 -19.89
N LEU A 441 -7.22 -1.04 -20.59
CA LEU A 441 -8.10 -2.22 -20.64
C LEU A 441 -7.41 -3.43 -21.26
N SER A 442 -6.61 -3.22 -22.30
CA SER A 442 -5.82 -4.28 -22.95
C SER A 442 -4.84 -4.94 -21.97
N ARG A 443 -4.16 -4.14 -21.13
CA ARG A 443 -3.29 -4.66 -20.06
C ARG A 443 -4.10 -5.33 -18.95
N LEU A 444 -5.20 -4.71 -18.53
CA LEU A 444 -5.97 -5.15 -17.37
C LEU A 444 -6.69 -6.50 -17.59
N GLN A 445 -7.23 -6.74 -18.80
CA GLN A 445 -7.84 -8.02 -19.15
C GLN A 445 -6.85 -9.19 -19.04
N VAL A 446 -5.57 -8.94 -19.30
CA VAL A 446 -4.49 -9.91 -19.14
C VAL A 446 -4.02 -10.01 -17.68
N ALA A 447 -3.74 -8.88 -17.04
CA ALA A 447 -3.19 -8.84 -15.69
C ALA A 447 -4.18 -9.37 -14.64
N ASN A 448 -5.41 -8.83 -14.62
CA ASN A 448 -6.42 -9.15 -13.63
C ASN A 448 -7.83 -8.82 -14.16
N PRO A 449 -8.45 -9.71 -14.96
CA PRO A 449 -9.76 -9.45 -15.55
C PRO A 449 -10.88 -9.26 -14.51
N ARG A 450 -10.71 -9.78 -13.29
CA ARG A 450 -11.68 -9.61 -12.19
C ARG A 450 -11.74 -8.18 -11.65
N HIS A 451 -10.79 -7.31 -12.02
CA HIS A 451 -10.78 -5.91 -11.58
C HIS A 451 -11.78 -5.04 -12.35
N LEU A 452 -12.31 -5.53 -13.47
CA LEU A 452 -13.26 -4.80 -14.33
C LEU A 452 -14.69 -4.75 -13.78
N GLY A 453 -15.04 -5.61 -12.81
CA GLY A 453 -16.40 -5.74 -12.27
C GLY A 453 -16.75 -7.17 -11.92
#